data_AF-G1K015-F1
#
_entry.id   AF-G1K015-F1
#
_cell.length_a   1.000
_cell.length_b   1.000
_cell.length_c   1.000
_cell.angle_alpha   90.00
_cell.angle_beta   90.00
_cell.angle_gamma   90.00
#
_symmetry.space_group_name_H-M   'P 1'
#
loop_
_entity.id
_entity.type
_entity.pdbx_description
1 polymer ?
#
loop_
_entity_poly.entity_id
_entity_poly.type
_entity_poly.pdbx_seq_one_letter_code
_entity_poly.pdbx_strand_id
1 'polypeptide(L)'
;SSFTYSNTDDGAPNGGIGTCSATGGSGGWLCQHRYIAISGMVGFRNNVGSAAMTDWVSPQSQQVAFGRGALGFVAINNADSPWAASFMTSLPAGSYCDVISGKSTSGSCTGIGISVFEGSFTATVPARSAIAVHTGAMGTSDTVAVTFAETATTVFGENIFLTGSISQLSRWDPAHLYVILSIPV
;
A
#
# COMPACT_ATOMS: atom_id res chain seq x y z
N SER A 1 -18.47 -20.08 3.29
CA SER A 1 -17.19 -20.79 3.03
C SER A 1 -17.50 -21.97 2.12
N SER A 2 -16.67 -22.27 1.12
CA SER A 2 -16.83 -23.47 0.28
C SER A 2 -15.83 -24.56 0.68
N PHE A 3 -15.90 -25.70 -0.01
CA PHE A 3 -14.99 -26.84 0.10
C PHE A 3 -14.54 -27.31 -1.29
N THR A 4 -13.46 -28.09 -1.35
CA THR A 4 -12.96 -28.70 -2.58
C THR A 4 -13.81 -29.93 -2.92
N TYR A 5 -14.27 -30.02 -4.17
CA TYR A 5 -15.00 -31.16 -4.70
C TYR A 5 -14.42 -31.56 -6.06
N SER A 6 -14.46 -32.85 -6.35
CA SER A 6 -14.01 -33.45 -7.61
C SER A 6 -15.18 -33.74 -8.57
N ASN A 7 -16.37 -33.94 -8.02
CA ASN A 7 -17.61 -34.17 -8.76
C ASN A 7 -18.81 -33.54 -8.00
N THR A 8 -19.99 -33.63 -8.59
CA THR A 8 -21.22 -33.01 -8.07
C THR A 8 -21.83 -33.73 -6.86
N ASP A 9 -21.42 -34.97 -6.59
CA ASP A 9 -21.93 -35.82 -5.52
C ASP A 9 -21.05 -35.77 -4.26
N ASP A 10 -19.90 -35.10 -4.32
CA ASP A 10 -18.99 -34.93 -3.18
C ASP A 10 -19.66 -34.03 -2.10
N GLY A 11 -19.94 -34.64 -0.95
CA GLY A 11 -20.48 -33.95 0.22
C GLY A 11 -19.45 -33.12 0.97
N ALA A 12 -19.93 -32.34 1.94
CA ALA A 12 -19.06 -31.51 2.78
C ALA A 12 -18.03 -32.38 3.52
N PRO A 13 -16.73 -32.03 3.47
CA PRO A 13 -15.68 -32.84 4.06
C PRO A 13 -15.77 -32.79 5.59
N ASN A 14 -15.08 -33.74 6.24
CA ASN A 14 -15.00 -33.83 7.69
C ASN A 14 -16.37 -33.90 8.39
N GLY A 15 -17.32 -34.64 7.80
CA GLY A 15 -18.68 -34.79 8.35
C GLY A 15 -19.45 -33.46 8.46
N GLY A 16 -19.11 -32.47 7.64
CA GLY A 16 -19.72 -31.14 7.69
C GLY A 16 -19.10 -30.19 8.73
N ILE A 17 -18.09 -30.63 9.49
CA ILE A 17 -17.40 -29.77 10.46
C ILE A 17 -16.38 -28.90 9.74
N GLY A 18 -16.67 -27.59 9.68
CA GLY A 18 -15.81 -26.57 9.09
C GLY A 18 -14.46 -26.42 9.80
N THR A 19 -13.37 -26.60 9.07
CA THR A 19 -12.01 -26.41 9.57
C THR A 19 -11.32 -25.26 8.86
N CYS A 20 -11.50 -24.04 9.38
CA CYS A 20 -10.81 -22.84 8.90
C CYS A 20 -9.65 -22.47 9.82
N SER A 21 -8.47 -22.19 9.27
CA SER A 21 -7.28 -21.81 10.04
C SER A 21 -6.55 -20.64 9.40
N ALA A 22 -6.07 -19.70 10.23
CA ALA A 22 -5.32 -18.52 9.81
C ALA A 22 -5.89 -17.83 8.54
N THR A 23 -5.26 -18.04 7.39
CA THR A 23 -5.54 -17.40 6.10
C THR A 23 -6.27 -18.31 5.09
N GLY A 24 -6.81 -19.45 5.52
CA GLY A 24 -7.48 -20.39 4.62
C GLY A 24 -8.25 -21.48 5.36
N GLY A 25 -8.54 -22.55 4.62
CA GLY A 25 -9.19 -23.74 5.14
C GLY A 25 -8.25 -24.93 5.17
N SER A 26 -8.63 -25.94 5.95
CA SER A 26 -7.96 -27.22 6.10
C SER A 26 -9.00 -28.34 5.97
N GLY A 27 -8.57 -29.59 5.81
CA GLY A 27 -9.47 -30.75 5.77
C GLY A 27 -10.52 -30.67 4.66
N GLY A 28 -10.15 -30.17 3.48
CA GLY A 28 -11.04 -30.01 2.32
C GLY A 28 -11.87 -28.72 2.32
N TRP A 29 -11.85 -27.92 3.38
CA TRP A 29 -12.49 -26.61 3.40
C TRP A 29 -11.60 -25.56 2.72
N LEU A 30 -12.21 -24.62 2.00
CA LEU A 30 -11.50 -23.52 1.33
C LEU A 30 -11.39 -22.27 2.20
N CYS A 31 -12.45 -21.91 2.92
CA CYS A 31 -12.47 -20.75 3.82
C CYS A 31 -12.05 -19.44 3.14
N GLN A 32 -12.60 -19.16 1.95
CA GLN A 32 -12.21 -17.99 1.14
C GLN A 32 -12.33 -16.65 1.89
N HIS A 33 -13.31 -16.53 2.80
CA HIS A 33 -13.46 -15.36 3.67
C HIS A 33 -12.23 -15.05 4.55
N ARG A 34 -11.30 -16.01 4.70
CA ARG A 34 -10.03 -15.84 5.42
C ARG A 34 -8.84 -15.57 4.50
N TYR A 35 -8.99 -15.70 3.19
CA TYR A 35 -7.91 -15.38 2.25
C TYR A 35 -7.45 -13.95 2.48
N ILE A 36 -6.14 -13.73 2.41
CA ILE A 36 -5.53 -12.41 2.70
C ILE A 36 -6.19 -11.34 1.85
N ALA A 37 -6.27 -11.53 0.53
CA ALA A 37 -6.93 -10.59 -0.36
C ALA A 37 -8.40 -10.29 -0.02
N ILE A 38 -9.18 -11.31 0.39
CA ILE A 38 -10.60 -11.12 0.71
C ILE A 38 -10.76 -10.40 2.04
N SER A 39 -10.10 -10.89 3.09
CA SER A 39 -10.13 -10.24 4.40
C SER A 39 -9.52 -8.84 4.39
N GLY A 40 -8.47 -8.63 3.60
CA GLY A 40 -7.83 -7.35 3.35
C GLY A 40 -8.77 -6.37 2.66
N MET A 41 -9.49 -6.79 1.61
CA MET A 41 -10.46 -5.92 0.94
C MET A 41 -11.72 -5.64 1.78
N VAL A 42 -12.11 -6.55 2.67
CA VAL A 42 -13.14 -6.27 3.69
C VAL A 42 -12.63 -5.19 4.66
N GLY A 43 -11.38 -5.31 5.12
CA GLY A 43 -10.72 -4.27 5.93
C GLY A 43 -10.64 -2.92 5.21
N PHE A 44 -10.23 -2.92 3.95
CA PHE A 44 -10.23 -1.75 3.08
C PHE A 44 -11.61 -1.11 3.02
N ARG A 45 -12.67 -1.90 2.73
CA ARG A 45 -14.04 -1.37 2.62
C ARG A 45 -14.52 -0.75 3.92
N ASN A 46 -14.22 -1.37 5.06
CA ASN A 46 -14.55 -0.84 6.38
C ASN A 46 -13.81 0.46 6.67
N ASN A 47 -12.54 0.58 6.28
CA ASN A 47 -11.72 1.77 6.48
C ASN A 47 -12.20 2.96 5.65
N VAL A 48 -12.47 2.75 4.36
CA VAL A 48 -12.85 3.84 3.44
C VAL A 48 -14.33 4.23 3.53
N GLY A 49 -15.18 3.36 4.09
CA GLY A 49 -16.60 3.62 4.30
C GLY A 49 -17.31 4.14 3.05
N SER A 50 -17.94 5.32 3.19
CA SER A 50 -18.70 6.02 2.15
C SER A 50 -17.89 7.09 1.41
N ALA A 51 -16.56 7.16 1.57
CA ALA A 51 -15.73 8.16 0.89
C ALA A 51 -15.96 8.17 -0.63
N ALA A 52 -15.96 9.35 -1.26
CA ALA A 52 -16.16 9.46 -2.69
C ALA A 52 -15.09 8.70 -3.48
N MET A 53 -15.42 8.23 -4.68
CA MET A 53 -14.42 7.73 -5.61
C MET A 53 -13.63 8.90 -6.19
N THR A 54 -12.31 8.83 -6.14
CA THR A 54 -11.37 9.86 -6.63
C THR A 54 -10.34 9.21 -7.53
N ASP A 55 -9.47 10.01 -8.16
CA ASP A 55 -8.22 9.54 -8.78
C ASP A 55 -8.40 8.37 -9.79
N TRP A 56 -9.51 8.40 -10.54
CA TRP A 56 -9.86 7.34 -11.48
C TRP A 56 -8.94 7.32 -12.70
N VAL A 57 -8.41 6.14 -13.02
CA VAL A 57 -7.49 5.92 -14.15
C VAL A 57 -7.82 4.58 -14.82
N SER A 58 -7.89 4.57 -16.16
CA SER A 58 -8.11 3.37 -16.99
C SER A 58 -7.36 3.51 -18.31
N PRO A 59 -6.02 3.34 -18.34
CA PRO A 59 -5.20 3.74 -19.47
C PRO A 59 -5.23 2.72 -20.62
N GLN A 60 -5.59 1.47 -20.32
CA GLN A 60 -5.65 0.35 -21.25
C GLN A 60 -6.85 -0.54 -20.90
N SER A 61 -7.21 -1.43 -21.83
CA SER A 61 -8.14 -2.51 -21.52
C SER A 61 -7.61 -3.35 -20.36
N GLN A 62 -8.49 -3.81 -19.46
CA GLN A 62 -8.17 -4.65 -18.31
C GLN A 62 -7.33 -4.00 -17.20
N GLN A 63 -7.09 -2.69 -17.22
CA GLN A 63 -6.36 -1.97 -16.18
C GLN A 63 -7.19 -0.81 -15.65
N VAL A 64 -7.41 -0.78 -14.34
CA VAL A 64 -8.15 0.28 -13.67
C VAL A 64 -7.54 0.60 -12.31
N ALA A 65 -7.51 1.87 -11.94
CA ALA A 65 -7.14 2.32 -10.61
C ALA A 65 -8.04 3.46 -10.14
N PHE A 66 -8.25 3.57 -8.84
CA PHE A 66 -9.05 4.64 -8.23
C PHE A 66 -8.77 4.81 -6.75
N GLY A 67 -8.93 6.04 -6.27
CA GLY A 67 -8.92 6.42 -4.88
C GLY A 67 -10.32 6.37 -4.24
N ARG A 68 -10.33 6.38 -2.91
CA ARG A 68 -11.51 6.57 -2.07
C ARG A 68 -11.26 7.76 -1.14
N GLY A 69 -11.16 8.95 -1.74
CA GLY A 69 -10.69 10.16 -1.06
C GLY A 69 -9.30 9.95 -0.47
N ALA A 70 -9.02 10.59 0.66
CA ALA A 70 -7.74 10.46 1.36
C ALA A 70 -7.60 9.18 2.22
N LEU A 71 -8.49 8.19 2.06
CA LEU A 71 -8.56 7.02 2.95
C LEU A 71 -8.03 5.72 2.33
N GLY A 72 -8.04 5.60 1.00
CA GLY A 72 -7.59 4.38 0.34
C GLY A 72 -7.45 4.50 -1.17
N PHE A 73 -6.71 3.57 -1.76
CA PHE A 73 -6.48 3.48 -3.20
C PHE A 73 -6.42 2.02 -3.64
N VAL A 74 -6.94 1.72 -4.82
CA VAL A 74 -6.96 0.37 -5.43
C VAL A 74 -6.48 0.46 -6.86
N ALA A 75 -5.64 -0.49 -7.30
CA ALA A 75 -5.33 -0.71 -8.70
C ALA A 75 -5.50 -2.19 -9.06
N ILE A 76 -6.18 -2.47 -10.17
CA ILE A 76 -6.55 -3.80 -10.64
C ILE A 76 -5.98 -3.99 -12.04
N ASN A 77 -5.31 -5.11 -12.24
CA ASN A 77 -4.75 -5.52 -13.53
C ASN A 77 -5.25 -6.92 -13.89
N ASN A 78 -6.21 -6.96 -14.81
CA ASN A 78 -6.72 -8.20 -15.38
C ASN A 78 -6.03 -8.55 -16.73
N ALA A 79 -4.91 -7.90 -17.07
CA ALA A 79 -4.09 -8.31 -18.21
C ALA A 79 -3.16 -9.48 -17.82
N ASP A 80 -2.61 -10.14 -18.84
CA ASP A 80 -1.62 -11.22 -18.69
C ASP A 80 -0.18 -10.71 -18.49
N SER A 81 0.04 -9.39 -18.57
CA SER A 81 1.31 -8.74 -18.32
C SER A 81 1.24 -7.83 -17.08
N PRO A 82 2.36 -7.63 -16.35
CA PRO A 82 2.41 -6.71 -15.22
C PRO A 82 2.22 -5.25 -15.67
N TRP A 83 1.57 -4.46 -14.82
CA TRP A 83 1.32 -3.03 -15.04
C TRP A 83 2.16 -2.19 -14.08
N ALA A 84 3.28 -1.65 -14.57
CA ALA A 84 4.13 -0.72 -13.83
C ALA A 84 3.74 0.73 -14.17
N ALA A 85 3.33 1.52 -13.17
CA ALA A 85 2.91 2.90 -13.37
C ALA A 85 3.10 3.76 -12.12
N SER A 86 3.05 5.08 -12.34
CA SER A 86 2.89 6.07 -11.27
C SER A 86 1.41 6.43 -11.14
N PHE A 87 0.89 6.33 -9.93
CA PHE A 87 -0.52 6.57 -9.61
C PHE A 87 -0.64 7.86 -8.80
N MET A 88 -1.41 8.81 -9.31
CA MET A 88 -1.84 9.97 -8.53
C MET A 88 -2.86 9.50 -7.50
N THR A 89 -2.74 10.01 -6.27
CA THR A 89 -3.57 9.59 -5.14
C THR A 89 -3.80 10.75 -4.19
N SER A 90 -4.99 10.77 -3.59
CA SER A 90 -5.32 11.68 -2.49
C SER A 90 -4.83 11.19 -1.13
N LEU A 91 -4.14 10.04 -1.06
CA LEU A 91 -3.59 9.52 0.19
C LEU A 91 -2.51 10.45 0.78
N PRO A 92 -2.48 10.64 2.11
CA PRO A 92 -1.37 11.32 2.76
C PRO A 92 -0.03 10.64 2.49
N ALA A 93 1.05 11.42 2.48
CA ALA A 93 2.40 10.87 2.37
C ALA A 93 2.69 9.90 3.53
N GLY A 94 3.33 8.78 3.24
CA GLY A 94 3.58 7.70 4.21
C GLY A 94 3.83 6.35 3.55
N SER A 95 4.16 5.35 4.36
CA SER A 95 4.28 3.95 3.93
C SER A 95 2.99 3.20 4.24
N TYR A 96 2.56 2.38 3.29
CA TYR A 96 1.33 1.60 3.35
C TYR A 96 1.62 0.16 2.98
N CYS A 97 0.92 -0.77 3.61
CA CYS A 97 1.01 -2.18 3.26
C CYS A 97 -0.10 -2.54 2.27
N ASP A 98 0.27 -3.24 1.20
CA ASP A 98 -0.69 -3.82 0.28
C ASP A 98 -1.48 -4.93 0.99
N VAL A 99 -2.80 -4.70 1.13
CA VAL A 99 -3.70 -5.63 1.82
C VAL A 99 -4.16 -6.78 0.93
N ILE A 100 -3.81 -6.77 -0.36
CA ILE A 100 -4.04 -7.90 -1.27
C ILE A 100 -2.97 -8.96 -1.08
N SER A 101 -1.69 -8.57 -1.13
CA SER A 101 -0.55 -9.48 -0.99
C SER A 101 -0.18 -9.81 0.47
N GLY A 102 -0.58 -8.98 1.44
CA GLY A 102 -0.17 -9.17 2.83
C GLY A 102 -1.00 -8.42 3.86
N LYS A 103 -0.40 -8.20 5.03
CA LYS A 103 -0.99 -7.50 6.18
C LYS A 103 0.02 -6.53 6.77
N SER A 104 -0.45 -5.49 7.43
CA SER A 104 0.37 -4.71 8.38
C SER A 104 0.38 -5.43 9.73
N THR A 105 1.58 -5.76 10.22
CA THR A 105 1.79 -6.40 11.53
C THR A 105 2.80 -5.56 12.31
N SER A 106 2.33 -4.84 13.33
CA SER A 106 3.17 -3.96 14.15
C SER A 106 4.00 -2.94 13.33
N GLY A 107 3.44 -2.46 12.21
CA GLY A 107 4.13 -1.55 11.29
C GLY A 107 4.93 -2.24 10.18
N SER A 108 5.21 -3.54 10.26
CA SER A 108 5.85 -4.25 9.15
C SER A 108 4.82 -4.82 8.17
N CYS A 109 5.05 -4.61 6.87
CA CYS A 109 4.26 -5.26 5.83
C CYS A 109 4.73 -6.70 5.62
N THR A 110 3.82 -7.67 5.73
CA THR A 110 4.13 -9.07 5.39
C THR A 110 4.12 -9.30 3.87
N GLY A 111 3.53 -8.37 3.12
CA GLY A 111 3.48 -8.35 1.66
C GLY A 111 4.22 -7.14 1.12
N ILE A 112 3.74 -6.59 0.00
CA ILE A 112 4.34 -5.42 -0.63
C ILE A 112 4.11 -4.16 0.22
N GLY A 113 5.16 -3.38 0.45
CA GLY A 113 5.07 -2.02 0.99
C GLY A 113 5.06 -0.98 -0.13
N ILE A 114 4.25 0.06 0.02
CA ILE A 114 4.09 1.15 -0.96
C ILE A 114 4.27 2.48 -0.23
N SER A 115 5.21 3.29 -0.72
CA SER A 115 5.46 4.64 -0.21
C SER A 115 4.74 5.67 -1.09
N VAL A 116 3.88 6.48 -0.47
CA VAL A 116 3.24 7.64 -1.08
C VAL A 116 4.06 8.89 -0.74
N PHE A 117 4.38 9.67 -1.75
CA PHE A 117 5.09 10.94 -1.62
C PHE A 117 4.49 11.94 -2.60
N GLU A 118 4.25 13.18 -2.14
CA GLU A 118 3.68 14.27 -2.96
C GLU A 118 2.39 13.88 -3.73
N GLY A 119 1.49 13.14 -3.08
CA GLY A 119 0.23 12.72 -3.70
C GLY A 119 0.38 11.72 -4.85
N SER A 120 1.51 11.03 -4.94
CA SER A 120 1.74 9.98 -5.93
C SER A 120 2.50 8.79 -5.32
N PHE A 121 2.37 7.63 -5.93
CA PHE A 121 3.23 6.47 -5.66
C PHE A 121 3.49 5.69 -6.95
N THR A 122 4.62 4.98 -7.00
CA THR A 122 4.94 4.06 -8.10
C THR A 122 4.77 2.63 -7.62
N ALA A 123 4.06 1.81 -8.40
CA ALA A 123 3.89 0.40 -8.10
C ALA A 123 3.78 -0.43 -9.39
N THR A 124 4.08 -1.72 -9.26
CA THR A 124 3.84 -2.73 -10.30
C THR A 124 2.71 -3.63 -9.86
N VAL A 125 1.57 -3.56 -10.55
CA VAL A 125 0.43 -4.47 -10.33
C VAL A 125 0.68 -5.76 -11.14
N PRO A 126 0.85 -6.93 -10.50
CA PRO A 126 1.12 -8.17 -11.22
C PRO A 126 0.00 -8.52 -12.22
N ALA A 127 0.33 -9.35 -13.21
CA ALA A 127 -0.68 -9.91 -14.12
C ALA A 127 -1.77 -10.65 -13.33
N ARG A 128 -3.04 -10.49 -13.75
CA ARG A 128 -4.21 -11.12 -13.11
C ARG A 128 -4.30 -10.88 -11.60
N SER A 129 -3.92 -9.68 -11.15
CA SER A 129 -3.85 -9.32 -9.73
C SER A 129 -4.29 -7.89 -9.47
N ALA A 130 -4.24 -7.48 -8.21
CA ALA A 130 -4.55 -6.14 -7.75
C ALA A 130 -3.61 -5.74 -6.59
N ILE A 131 -3.57 -4.44 -6.31
CA ILE A 131 -3.01 -3.88 -5.08
C ILE A 131 -4.07 -2.99 -4.42
N ALA A 132 -4.07 -2.93 -3.10
CA ALA A 132 -4.92 -2.03 -2.35
C ALA A 132 -4.21 -1.53 -1.10
N VAL A 133 -4.26 -0.22 -0.87
CA VAL A 133 -3.66 0.44 0.29
C VAL A 133 -4.65 1.37 0.95
N HIS A 134 -4.61 1.48 2.28
CA HIS A 134 -5.50 2.37 3.02
C HIS A 134 -4.88 2.83 4.34
N THR A 135 -5.40 3.91 4.92
CA THR A 135 -4.87 4.56 6.14
C THR A 135 -4.92 3.71 7.41
N GLY A 136 -5.67 2.62 7.40
CA GLY A 136 -5.72 1.62 8.49
C GLY A 136 -4.69 0.50 8.38
N ALA A 137 -3.90 0.45 7.30
CA ALA A 137 -2.88 -0.56 7.05
C ALA A 137 -1.55 0.11 6.68
N MET A 138 -1.05 0.96 7.57
CA MET A 138 0.22 1.66 7.37
C MET A 138 1.41 0.75 7.66
N GLY A 139 2.49 0.97 6.92
CA GLY A 139 3.81 0.45 7.21
C GLY A 139 4.65 1.48 7.96
N THR A 140 5.63 1.03 8.72
CA THR A 140 6.74 1.87 9.17
C THR A 140 7.63 2.11 7.97
N SER A 141 7.66 3.35 7.46
CA SER A 141 8.78 3.78 6.63
C SER A 141 10.03 3.63 7.48
N ASP A 142 11.08 3.00 6.93
CA ASP A 142 12.40 3.07 7.55
C ASP A 142 12.79 4.55 7.59
N THR A 143 12.64 5.19 8.74
CA THR A 143 13.18 6.53 8.97
C THR A 143 14.68 6.36 9.11
N VAL A 144 15.46 6.81 8.12
CA VAL A 144 16.90 6.92 8.28
C VAL A 144 17.15 8.13 9.18
N ALA A 145 17.54 7.88 10.43
CA ALA A 145 18.06 8.94 11.28
C ALA A 145 19.39 9.41 10.67
N VAL A 146 19.42 10.65 10.21
CA VAL A 146 20.65 11.31 9.75
C VAL A 146 21.06 12.30 10.82
N THR A 147 22.19 12.04 11.49
CA THR A 147 22.82 13.01 12.38
C THR A 147 23.82 13.82 11.54
N PHE A 148 23.53 15.10 11.33
CA PHE A 148 24.48 16.04 10.75
C PHE A 148 24.99 16.97 11.86
N ALA A 149 26.30 17.17 11.91
CA ALA A 149 26.93 18.12 12.81
C ALA A 149 27.71 19.11 11.96
N GLU A 150 27.09 20.26 11.67
CA GLU A 150 27.67 21.32 10.85
C GLU A 150 27.77 22.59 11.69
N THR A 151 28.95 23.21 11.72
CA THR A 151 29.12 24.56 12.26
C THR A 151 29.47 25.48 11.10
N ALA A 152 28.51 26.29 10.66
CA ALA A 152 28.67 27.25 9.59
C ALA A 152 28.35 28.66 10.11
N THR A 153 29.19 29.64 9.73
CA THR A 153 28.95 31.06 10.01
C THR A 153 28.38 31.71 8.75
N THR A 154 27.14 32.17 8.78
CA THR A 154 26.48 32.87 7.67
C THR A 154 26.57 34.39 7.83
N VAL A 155 26.67 35.12 6.72
CA VAL A 155 26.38 36.57 6.69
C VAL A 155 24.95 36.84 6.22
N PHE A 156 24.46 38.07 6.46
CA PHE A 156 23.11 38.46 6.06
C PHE A 156 22.91 38.28 4.55
N GLY A 157 21.91 37.47 4.17
CA GLY A 157 21.59 37.12 2.79
C GLY A 157 22.09 35.74 2.34
N GLU A 158 22.80 34.99 3.18
CA GLU A 158 23.22 33.61 2.88
C GLU A 158 22.23 32.57 3.43
N ASN A 159 22.12 31.44 2.72
CA ASN A 159 21.29 30.30 3.10
C ASN A 159 22.15 29.04 3.20
N ILE A 160 21.86 28.19 4.18
CA ILE A 160 22.46 26.86 4.32
C ILE A 160 21.47 25.83 3.79
N PHE A 161 21.94 24.96 2.90
CA PHE A 161 21.15 23.85 2.36
C PHE A 161 21.82 22.52 2.74
N LEU A 162 21.04 21.61 3.32
CA LEU A 162 21.48 20.23 3.54
C LEU A 162 21.06 19.38 2.34
N THR A 163 22.02 18.66 1.75
CA THR A 163 21.76 17.70 0.66
C THR A 163 22.20 16.31 1.09
N GLY A 164 21.38 15.30 0.78
CA GLY A 164 21.67 13.90 1.05
C GLY A 164 21.85 13.11 -0.24
N SER A 165 22.75 12.12 -0.24
CA SER A 165 23.10 11.30 -1.40
C SER A 165 22.69 9.82 -1.26
N ILE A 166 21.90 9.49 -0.23
CA ILE A 166 21.49 8.10 0.02
C ILE A 166 20.20 7.77 -0.71
N SER A 167 20.14 6.57 -1.28
CA SER A 167 19.01 6.09 -2.08
C SER A 167 17.68 6.06 -1.32
N GLN A 168 17.74 5.99 0.03
CA GLN A 168 16.55 6.04 0.89
C GLN A 168 15.78 7.38 0.85
N LEU A 169 16.36 8.46 0.29
CA LEU A 169 15.70 9.77 0.21
C LEU A 169 14.87 9.99 -1.07
N SER A 170 14.91 9.07 -2.05
CA SER A 170 14.19 9.16 -3.33
C SER A 170 14.36 10.51 -4.08
N ARG A 171 13.65 10.69 -5.20
CA ARG A 171 13.86 11.76 -6.22
C ARG A 171 13.97 13.17 -5.61
N TRP A 172 15.19 13.68 -5.62
CA TRP A 172 15.60 15.00 -5.14
C TRP A 172 15.13 16.14 -6.07
N ASP A 173 14.37 17.10 -5.51
CA ASP A 173 14.09 18.42 -6.11
C ASP A 173 14.42 19.54 -5.10
N PRO A 174 15.49 20.34 -5.33
CA PRO A 174 15.89 21.45 -4.46
C PRO A 174 14.87 22.58 -4.37
N ALA A 175 13.97 22.71 -5.34
CA ALA A 175 13.02 23.82 -5.40
C ALA A 175 11.84 23.66 -4.44
N HIS A 176 11.62 22.46 -3.88
CA HIS A 176 10.44 22.13 -3.08
C HIS A 176 10.77 21.68 -1.65
N LEU A 177 12.01 21.89 -1.19
CA LEU A 177 12.44 21.46 0.13
C LEU A 177 12.23 22.58 1.17
N TYR A 178 11.14 22.49 1.94
CA TYR A 178 10.88 23.38 3.06
C TYR A 178 11.60 22.85 4.32
N VAL A 179 12.84 23.31 4.56
CA VAL A 179 13.49 23.14 5.87
C VAL A 179 13.30 24.42 6.66
N ILE A 180 12.39 24.39 7.62
CA ILE A 180 12.23 25.45 8.62
C ILE A 180 13.30 25.22 9.68
N LEU A 181 14.43 25.93 9.56
CA LEU A 181 15.33 26.11 10.68
C LEU A 181 15.10 27.51 11.26
N SER A 182 14.20 27.61 12.24
CA SER A 182 14.12 28.80 13.09
C SER A 182 15.25 28.73 14.11
N ILE A 183 16.31 29.50 13.91
CA ILE A 183 17.37 29.67 14.92
C ILE A 183 16.92 30.84 15.83
N PRO A 184 16.68 30.61 17.13
CA PRO A 184 16.58 31.73 18.07
C PRO A 184 17.97 32.34 18.25
N VAL A 185 18.05 33.67 18.10
CA VAL A 185 19.21 34.50 18.44
C VAL A 185 19.50 34.41 19.93
#